data_AF-A0A970J9G2-F1
#
_entry.id   AF-A0A970J9G2-F1
#
_cell.length_a   1.000
_cell.length_b   1.000
_cell.length_c   1.000
_cell.angle_alpha   90.00
_cell.angle_beta   90.00
_cell.angle_gamma   90.00
#
_symmetry.space_group_name_H-M   'P 1'
#
loop_
_entity.id
_entity.type
_entity.pdbx_description
1 polymer ?
#
loop_
_entity_poly.entity_id
_entity_poly.type
_entity_poly.pdbx_seq_one_letter_code
_entity_poly.pdbx_strand_id
1 'polypeptide(L)'
;MWEGLEAPDKCPKCGAPKEKFSSLSGEDAQKVYVSDRTNDIHMEIITLAMRIEALAREGIELNLDPPCVQLFKKAKDEAWIIKQRSKAEIAGHLSKGKW
;
A
#
# COMPACT_ATOMS: atom_id res chain seq x y z
N MET A 1 15.10 7.06 -2.67
CA MET A 1 15.33 7.22 -1.23
C MET A 1 16.28 6.13 -0.80
N TRP A 2 17.14 6.40 0.17
CA TRP A 2 18.04 5.42 0.76
C TRP A 2 17.98 5.60 2.26
N GLU A 3 17.85 4.49 2.98
CA GLU A 3 17.87 4.46 4.44
C GLU A 3 19.21 3.90 4.89
N GLY A 4 19.97 4.71 5.63
CA GLY A 4 21.29 4.34 6.10
C GLY A 4 22.10 5.56 6.54
N LEU A 5 23.20 5.31 7.24
CA LEU A 5 24.11 6.36 7.70
C LEU A 5 24.73 7.15 6.53
N GLU A 6 24.97 6.48 5.41
CA GLU A 6 25.52 7.08 4.21
C GLU A 6 24.79 6.62 2.94
N ALA A 7 24.69 7.52 1.96
CA ALA A 7 24.21 7.19 0.63
C ALA A 7 25.15 6.19 -0.10
N PRO A 8 24.61 5.30 -0.95
CA PRO A 8 25.41 4.35 -1.71
C PRO A 8 26.21 5.07 -2.81
N ASP A 9 27.31 4.47 -3.26
CA ASP A 9 28.13 5.01 -4.36
C ASP A 9 27.32 5.23 -5.64
N LYS A 10 26.38 4.34 -5.91
CA LYS A 10 25.43 4.43 -7.01
C LYS A 10 24.01 4.11 -6.54
N CYS A 11 23.07 4.93 -6.96
CA CYS A 11 21.65 4.71 -6.70
C CYS A 11 21.19 3.37 -7.32
N PRO A 12 20.57 2.45 -6.55
CA PRO A 12 20.15 1.15 -7.06
C PRO A 12 19.02 1.23 -8.10
N LYS A 13 18.28 2.35 -8.14
CA LYS A 13 17.19 2.57 -9.11
C LYS A 13 17.69 3.10 -10.47
N CYS A 14 18.60 4.07 -10.47
CA CYS A 14 18.96 4.82 -11.68
C CYS A 14 20.47 4.99 -11.91
N GLY A 15 21.32 4.48 -11.01
CA GLY A 15 22.78 4.56 -11.12
C GLY A 15 23.38 5.95 -10.85
N ALA A 16 22.58 6.95 -10.45
CA ALA A 16 23.08 8.27 -10.08
C ALA A 16 24.13 8.18 -8.96
N PRO A 17 25.20 8.98 -9.01
CA PRO A 17 26.30 8.87 -8.05
C PRO A 17 25.93 9.49 -6.69
N LYS A 18 26.69 9.15 -5.64
CA LYS A 18 26.45 9.55 -4.24
C LYS A 18 26.26 11.05 -4.04
N GLU A 19 26.93 11.89 -4.82
CA GLU A 19 26.89 13.36 -4.72
C GLU A 19 25.53 13.96 -5.12
N LYS A 20 24.67 13.18 -5.80
CA LYS A 20 23.30 13.60 -6.14
C LYS A 20 22.29 13.33 -5.01
N PHE A 21 22.71 12.71 -3.91
CA PHE A 21 21.85 12.50 -2.75
C PHE A 21 21.89 13.74 -1.84
N SER A 22 20.72 14.08 -1.28
CA SER A 22 20.57 15.12 -0.26
C SER A 22 20.09 14.47 1.03
N SER A 23 20.71 14.80 2.16
CA SER A 23 20.23 14.36 3.48
C SER A 23 18.91 15.04 3.82
N LEU A 24 18.01 14.30 4.45
CA LEU A 24 16.81 14.87 5.05
C LEU A 24 17.14 15.50 6.41
N SER A 25 16.29 16.43 6.84
CA SER A 25 16.28 16.88 8.23
C SER A 25 15.82 15.72 9.14
N GLY A 26 16.16 15.75 10.43
CA GLY A 26 15.71 14.72 11.37
C GLY A 26 14.18 14.64 11.48
N GLU A 27 13.49 15.78 11.39
CA GLU A 27 12.02 15.84 11.41
C GLU A 27 11.42 15.19 10.15
N ASP A 28 11.98 15.49 8.98
CA ASP A 28 11.48 14.93 7.72
C ASP A 28 11.81 13.44 7.60
N ALA A 29 12.99 13.02 8.07
CA ALA A 29 13.34 11.60 8.18
C ALA A 29 12.35 10.86 9.09
N GLN A 30 11.97 11.43 10.24
CA GLN A 30 10.98 10.80 11.11
C GLN A 30 9.60 10.67 10.46
N LYS A 31 9.16 11.69 9.69
CA LYS A 31 7.91 11.61 8.93
C LYS A 31 7.96 10.48 7.90
N VAL A 32 9.10 10.29 7.24
CA VAL A 32 9.33 9.18 6.31
C VAL A 32 9.24 7.85 7.04
N TYR A 33 9.96 7.63 8.14
CA TYR A 33 9.92 6.36 8.87
C TYR A 33 8.50 5.94 9.31
N VAL A 34 7.71 6.90 9.79
CA VAL A 34 6.32 6.63 10.17
C VAL A 34 5.45 6.34 8.95
N SER A 35 5.71 7.02 7.83
CA SER A 35 4.92 6.85 6.60
C SER A 35 5.25 5.55 5.89
N ASP A 36 6.51 5.11 5.93
CA ASP A 36 6.96 3.83 5.39
C ASP A 36 6.19 2.67 6.06
N ARG A 37 6.15 2.67 7.40
CA ARG A 37 5.40 1.64 8.13
C ARG A 37 3.89 1.72 7.89
N THR A 38 3.29 2.91 7.77
CA THR A 38 1.86 3.01 7.49
C THR A 38 1.52 2.61 6.05
N ASN A 39 2.42 2.88 5.10
CA ASN A 39 2.31 2.41 3.72
C ASN A 39 2.35 0.88 3.65
N ASP A 40 3.25 0.23 4.38
CA ASP A 40 3.28 -1.22 4.51
C ASP A 40 1.95 -1.78 5.02
N ILE A 41 1.40 -1.19 6.08
CA ILE A 41 0.11 -1.61 6.64
C ILE A 41 -1.00 -1.46 5.59
N HIS A 42 -1.03 -0.35 4.85
CA HIS A 42 -2.00 -0.18 3.77
C HIS A 42 -1.82 -1.21 2.64
N MET A 43 -0.59 -1.60 2.30
CA MET A 43 -0.31 -2.67 1.34
C MET A 43 -0.78 -4.04 1.84
N GLU A 44 -0.59 -4.34 3.12
CA GLU A 44 -1.12 -5.56 3.76
C GLU A 44 -2.67 -5.57 3.73
N ILE A 45 -3.32 -4.46 4.06
CA ILE A 45 -4.78 -4.31 3.99
C ILE A 45 -5.28 -4.51 2.55
N ILE A 46 -4.60 -3.94 1.56
CA ILE A 46 -4.93 -4.14 0.13
C ILE A 46 -4.85 -5.62 -0.23
N THR A 47 -3.82 -6.32 0.23
CA THR A 47 -3.63 -7.75 -0.01
C THR A 47 -4.77 -8.57 0.61
N LEU A 48 -5.14 -8.29 1.86
CA LEU A 48 -6.26 -8.95 2.53
C LEU A 48 -7.60 -8.67 1.83
N ALA A 49 -7.86 -7.42 1.44
CA ALA A 49 -9.05 -7.05 0.68
C ALA A 49 -9.14 -7.81 -0.65
N MET A 50 -8.02 -7.97 -1.37
CA MET A 50 -7.98 -8.76 -2.61
C MET A 50 -8.26 -10.25 -2.35
N ARG A 51 -7.81 -10.81 -1.23
CA ARG A 51 -8.14 -12.19 -0.84
C ARG A 51 -9.62 -12.36 -0.51
N ILE A 52 -10.23 -11.40 0.19
CA ILE A 52 -11.67 -11.38 0.44
C ILE A 52 -12.44 -11.33 -0.89
N GLU A 53 -12.02 -10.45 -1.82
CA GLU A 53 -12.64 -10.34 -3.14
C GLU A 53 -12.61 -11.67 -3.90
N ALA A 54 -11.48 -12.38 -3.88
CA ALA A 54 -11.32 -13.68 -4.55
C ALA A 54 -12.24 -14.75 -3.95
N LEU A 55 -12.25 -14.89 -2.62
CA LEU A 55 -13.13 -15.84 -1.92
C LEU A 55 -14.61 -15.52 -2.14
N ALA A 56 -14.97 -14.22 -2.17
CA ALA A 56 -16.32 -13.81 -2.44
C ALA A 56 -16.76 -14.12 -3.87
N ARG A 57 -15.86 -14.02 -4.86
CA ARG A 57 -16.13 -14.45 -6.24
C ARG A 57 -16.37 -15.96 -6.32
N GLU A 58 -15.52 -16.76 -5.69
CA GLU A 58 -15.70 -18.21 -5.58
C GLU A 58 -17.07 -18.55 -4.94
N GLY A 59 -17.42 -17.90 -3.83
CA GLY A 59 -18.72 -18.08 -3.18
C GLY A 59 -19.93 -17.71 -4.05
N ILE A 60 -19.81 -16.68 -4.89
CA ILE A 60 -20.85 -16.33 -5.88
C ILE A 60 -20.98 -17.42 -6.95
N GLU A 61 -19.86 -17.97 -7.42
CA GLU A 61 -19.83 -19.02 -8.45
C GLU A 61 -20.45 -20.33 -7.96
N LEU A 62 -20.27 -20.68 -6.68
CA LEU A 62 -20.89 -21.86 -6.07
C LEU A 62 -22.42 -21.76 -6.00
N ASN A 63 -22.98 -20.55 -5.95
CA ASN A 63 -24.42 -20.26 -6.10
C ASN A 63 -25.36 -21.15 -5.25
N LEU A 64 -25.06 -21.31 -3.95
CA LEU A 64 -25.84 -22.15 -3.03
C LEU A 64 -27.33 -21.75 -2.96
N ASP A 65 -27.59 -20.49 -2.59
CA ASP A 65 -28.94 -19.90 -2.52
C ASP A 65 -28.87 -18.37 -2.69
N PRO A 66 -30.01 -17.70 -2.96
CA PRO A 66 -30.00 -16.26 -3.21
C PRO A 66 -29.47 -15.42 -2.02
N PRO A 67 -29.88 -15.63 -0.76
CA PRO A 67 -29.31 -14.92 0.39
C PRO A 67 -27.79 -15.05 0.50
N CYS A 68 -27.23 -16.26 0.34
CA CYS A 68 -25.80 -16.54 0.40
C CYS A 68 -25.03 -15.78 -0.69
N VAL A 69 -25.52 -15.83 -1.95
CA VAL A 69 -24.92 -15.08 -3.06
C VAL A 69 -24.96 -13.57 -2.81
N GLN A 70 -26.03 -13.05 -2.21
CA GLN A 70 -26.12 -11.63 -1.88
C GLN A 70 -25.10 -11.21 -0.82
N LEU A 71 -24.80 -12.07 0.17
CA LEU A 71 -23.75 -11.81 1.15
C LEU A 71 -22.37 -11.73 0.50
N PHE A 72 -22.04 -12.67 -0.39
CA PHE A 72 -20.77 -12.62 -1.11
C PHE A 72 -20.65 -11.40 -2.03
N LYS A 73 -21.73 -10.98 -2.71
CA LYS A 73 -21.73 -9.74 -3.49
C LYS A 73 -21.37 -8.52 -2.64
N LYS A 74 -21.97 -8.40 -1.46
CA LYS A 74 -21.66 -7.31 -0.51
C LYS A 74 -20.21 -7.35 -0.04
N ALA A 75 -19.73 -8.53 0.39
CA ALA A 75 -18.35 -8.69 0.86
C ALA A 75 -17.32 -8.30 -0.21
N LYS A 76 -17.57 -8.68 -1.47
CA LYS A 76 -16.73 -8.29 -2.62
C LYS A 76 -16.70 -6.78 -2.81
N ASP A 77 -17.86 -6.12 -2.75
CA ASP A 77 -17.97 -4.67 -2.96
C ASP A 77 -17.34 -3.88 -1.79
N GLU A 78 -17.53 -4.34 -0.55
CA GLU A 78 -16.89 -3.76 0.64
C GLU A 78 -15.36 -3.88 0.58
N ALA A 79 -14.85 -5.06 0.22
CA ALA A 79 -13.42 -5.28 0.04
C ALA A 79 -12.83 -4.36 -1.03
N TRP A 80 -13.56 -4.14 -2.13
CA TRP A 80 -13.15 -3.18 -3.16
C TRP A 80 -13.00 -1.77 -2.59
N ILE A 81 -13.96 -1.29 -1.80
CA ILE A 81 -13.89 0.04 -1.18
C ILE A 81 -12.72 0.16 -0.20
N ILE A 82 -12.46 -0.85 0.62
CA ILE A 82 -11.33 -0.88 1.56
C ILE A 82 -9.99 -0.75 0.81
N LYS A 83 -9.85 -1.51 -0.28
CA LYS A 83 -8.68 -1.44 -1.17
C LYS A 83 -8.49 -0.04 -1.75
N GLN A 84 -9.56 0.59 -2.26
CA GLN A 84 -9.45 1.93 -2.85
C GLN A 84 -9.08 3.00 -1.82
N ARG A 85 -9.63 2.93 -0.60
CA ARG A 85 -9.28 3.86 0.50
C ARG A 85 -7.80 3.77 0.87
N SER A 86 -7.27 2.55 0.99
CA SER A 86 -5.86 2.34 1.30
C SER A 86 -4.94 2.83 0.19
N LYS A 87 -5.31 2.63 -1.09
CA LYS A 87 -4.57 3.18 -2.23
C LYS A 87 -4.58 4.71 -2.25
N ALA A 88 -5.71 5.32 -1.93
CA ALA A 88 -5.84 6.77 -1.89
C ALA A 88 -4.94 7.38 -0.79
N GLU A 89 -4.84 6.74 0.37
CA GLU A 89 -3.96 7.22 1.45
C GLU A 89 -2.48 7.11 1.08
N ILE A 90 -2.05 5.98 0.51
CA ILE A 90 -0.67 5.83 0.00
C ILE A 90 -0.34 6.94 -1.01
N ALA A 91 -1.24 7.22 -1.97
CA ALA A 91 -1.06 8.31 -2.91
C ALA A 91 -0.96 9.69 -2.23
N GLY A 92 -1.74 9.89 -1.16
CA GLY A 92 -1.70 11.06 -0.30
C GLY A 92 -0.36 11.24 0.42
N HIS A 93 0.24 10.15 0.93
CA HIS A 93 1.58 10.17 1.51
C HIS A 93 2.63 10.57 0.47
N LEU A 94 2.67 9.85 -0.67
CA LEU A 94 3.68 10.04 -1.71
C LEU A 94 3.66 11.46 -2.30
N SER A 95 2.48 12.03 -2.52
CA SER A 95 2.34 13.41 -3.02
C SER A 95 2.87 14.48 -2.05
N LYS A 96 2.98 14.15 -0.76
CA LYS A 96 3.53 15.02 0.28
C LYS A 96 5.01 14.74 0.59
N GLY A 97 5.68 13.92 -0.23
CA GLY A 97 7.06 13.51 0.01
C GLY A 97 7.23 12.60 1.22
N LYS A 98 6.13 11.99 1.69
CA LYS A 98 6.10 10.97 2.73
C LYS A 98 6.12 9.62 2.01
N TRP A 99 7.26 8.95 2.09
CA TRP A 99 7.50 7.67 1.43
C TRP A 99 7.22 6.53 2.39
#